data_AF-A0A4U9U5C0-F1
#
_entry.id   AF-A0A4U9U5C0-F1
#
_cell.length_a   1.000
_cell.length_b   1.000
_cell.length_c   1.000
_cell.angle_alpha   90.00
_cell.angle_beta   90.00
_cell.angle_gamma   90.00
#
_symmetry.space_group_name_H-M   'P 1'
#
loop_
_entity.id
_entity.type
_entity.pdbx_description
1 polymer ?
#
loop_
_entity_poly.entity_id
_entity_poly.type
_entity_poly.pdbx_seq_one_letter_code
_entity_poly.pdbx_strand_id
1 'polypeptide(L)' 'MLDAPLPVPADMPLSELISLVAQAPCAVPVVGEDNNYIGIISKGMLLQALDKEGPTNE' A
#
# COMPACT_ATOMS: atom_id res chain seq x y z
N MET A 1 17.41 10.36 -11.79
CA MET A 1 17.20 9.64 -10.51
C MET A 1 15.71 9.45 -10.37
N LEU A 2 15.21 8.26 -10.03
CA LEU A 2 13.77 8.09 -9.79
C LEU A 2 13.45 8.65 -8.40
N ASP A 3 12.38 9.42 -8.30
CA ASP A 3 11.90 9.90 -7.00
C ASP A 3 11.41 8.70 -6.17
N ALA A 4 11.87 8.61 -4.93
CA ALA A 4 11.45 7.55 -4.03
C ALA A 4 10.03 7.82 -3.53
N PRO A 5 9.17 6.78 -3.43
CA PRO A 5 7.84 6.94 -2.86
C PRO A 5 7.93 7.29 -1.37
N LEU A 6 7.01 8.16 -0.93
CA LEU A 6 6.86 8.49 0.49
C LEU A 6 6.30 7.27 1.25
N PRO A 7 6.73 7.06 2.51
CA PRO A 7 6.20 5.99 3.35
C PRO A 7 4.72 6.23 3.67
N VAL A 8 3.98 5.14 3.86
CA VAL A 8 2.57 5.15 4.28
C VAL A 8 2.39 4.49 5.65
N PRO A 9 1.46 4.96 6.49
CA PRO A 9 1.09 4.30 7.73
C PRO A 9 0.56 2.87 7.52
N ALA A 10 0.87 1.98 8.46
CA ALA A 10 0.45 0.57 8.45
C ALA A 10 -1.07 0.37 8.57
N ASP A 11 -1.76 1.36 9.14
CA ASP A 11 -3.20 1.39 9.36
C ASP A 11 -3.95 2.17 8.26
N MET A 12 -3.25 2.64 7.22
CA MET A 12 -3.87 3.33 6.09
C MET A 12 -4.87 2.39 5.39
N PRO A 13 -6.14 2.81 5.19
CA PRO A 13 -7.15 1.98 4.54
C PRO A 13 -6.73 1.55 3.13
N LEU A 14 -7.09 0.32 2.76
CA LEU A 14 -6.72 -0.24 1.45
C LEU A 14 -7.23 0.61 0.30
N SER A 15 -8.46 1.14 0.43
CA SER A 15 -9.09 2.03 -0.55
C SER A 15 -8.27 3.30 -0.84
N GLU A 16 -7.60 3.85 0.17
CA GLU A 16 -6.73 5.03 0.04
C GLU A 16 -5.36 4.64 -0.54
N LEU A 17 -4.85 3.46 -0.19
CA LEU A 17 -3.59 2.92 -0.73
C LEU A 17 -3.66 2.67 -2.24
N ILE A 18 -4.85 2.40 -2.82
CA ILE A 18 -5.00 2.09 -4.24
C ILE A 18 -4.36 3.17 -5.11
N SER A 19 -4.78 4.42 -4.93
CA SER A 19 -4.32 5.53 -5.76
C SER A 19 -2.83 5.81 -5.55
N LEU A 20 -2.34 5.71 -4.32
CA LEU A 20 -0.95 5.99 -3.98
C LEU A 20 -0.01 4.93 -4.56
N VAL A 21 -0.30 3.65 -4.31
CA VAL A 21 0.52 2.53 -4.78
C VAL A 21 0.46 2.39 -6.31
N ALA A 22 -0.69 2.69 -6.94
CA ALA A 22 -0.81 2.65 -8.40
C ALA A 22 0.12 3.66 -9.10
N GLN A 23 0.25 4.86 -8.53
CA GLN A 23 1.09 5.95 -9.06
C GLN A 23 2.56 5.82 -8.66
N ALA A 24 2.86 5.06 -7.61
CA ALA A 24 4.23 4.87 -7.15
C ALA A 24 5.12 4.25 -8.25
N PRO A 25 6.36 4.75 -8.41
CA PRO A 25 7.31 4.23 -9.40
C PRO A 25 7.85 2.84 -9.01
N CYS A 26 7.74 2.46 -7.73
CA CYS A 26 8.17 1.18 -7.18
C CYS A 26 7.36 0.85 -5.91
N ALA A 27 7.77 -0.19 -5.18
CA ALA A 27 7.14 -0.57 -3.92
C ALA A 27 7.20 0.58 -2.89
N VAL A 28 6.11 0.74 -2.14
CA VAL A 28 5.94 1.82 -1.18
C VAL A 28 6.33 1.32 0.21
N PRO A 29 7.20 2.03 0.95
CA PRO A 29 7.52 1.68 2.34
C PRO A 29 6.31 1.81 3.24
N VAL A 30 6.14 0.87 4.16
CA VAL A 30 5.10 0.90 5.19
C VAL A 30 5.76 1.15 6.53
N VAL A 31 5.25 2.11 7.27
CA VAL A 31 5.73 2.50 8.60
C VAL A 31 4.64 2.34 9.65
N GLY A 32 5.01 1.95 10.86
CA GLY A 32 4.11 1.93 12.01
C GLY A 32 4.25 3.18 12.87
N GLU A 33 4.03 3.03 14.18
CA GLU A 33 4.21 4.09 15.18
C GLU A 33 5.64 4.64 15.17
N ASP A 34 5.78 5.94 15.49
CA ASP A 34 7.08 6.64 15.48
C ASP A 34 7.87 6.53 14.15
N ASN A 35 7.16 6.32 13.03
CA ASN A 35 7.73 6.20 11.69
C ASN A 35 8.72 5.01 11.57
N ASN A 36 8.51 3.96 12.36
CA ASN A 36 9.32 2.76 12.31
C ASN A 36 9.03 1.97 11.01
N TYR A 37 10.06 1.65 10.23
CA TYR A 37 9.88 0.84 9.04
C TYR A 37 9.45 -0.58 9.42
N ILE A 38 8.34 -1.06 8.86
CA ILE A 38 7.82 -2.41 9.13
C ILE A 38 7.68 -3.28 7.89
N GLY A 39 7.82 -2.72 6.69
CA GLY A 39 7.75 -3.49 5.46
C GLY A 39 7.51 -2.64 4.22
N ILE A 40 7.04 -3.30 3.16
CA ILE A 40 6.67 -2.66 1.89
C ILE A 40 5.34 -3.19 1.39
N ILE A 41 4.65 -2.37 0.61
CA ILE A 41 3.51 -2.78 -0.20
C ILE A 41 3.83 -2.56 -1.68
N SER A 42 3.49 -3.55 -2.51
CA SER A 42 3.66 -3.50 -3.97
C SER A 42 2.30 -3.52 -4.66
N LYS A 43 2.27 -3.13 -5.94
CA LYS A 43 1.06 -3.22 -6.77
C LYS A 43 0.47 -4.64 -6.77
N GLY A 44 1.33 -5.67 -6.82
CA GLY A 44 0.90 -7.07 -6.77
C GLY A 44 0.25 -7.45 -5.44
N MET A 45 0.84 -7.03 -4.30
CA MET A 45 0.25 -7.28 -2.98
C MET A 45 -1.09 -6.57 -2.80
N LEU A 46 -1.19 -5.32 -3.26
CA LEU A 46 -2.44 -4.56 -3.23
C LEU A 46 -3.53 -5.26 -4.05
N LEU A 47 -3.24 -5.71 -5.26
CA LEU A 47 -4.21 -6.44 -6.10
C LEU A 47 -4.66 -7.76 -5.44
N GLN A 48 -3.73 -8.49 -4.81
CA GLN A 48 -4.07 -9.71 -4.05
C GLN A 48 -4.94 -9.43 -2.82
N ALA A 49 -4.76 -8.28 -2.18
CA ALA A 49 -5.59 -7.87 -1.06
C ALA A 49 -7.01 -7.48 -1.52
N LEU A 50 -7.13 -6.71 -2.61
CA LEU A 50 -8.43 -6.33 -3.20
C LEU A 50 -9.23 -7.53 -3.71
N ASP A 51 -8.56 -8.53 -4.29
CA ASP A 51 -9.21 -9.77 -4.73
C ASP A 51 -9.87 -10.52 -3.56
N LYS A 52 -9.25 -10.48 -2.38
CA LYS A 52 -9.80 -11.07 -1.14
C LYS A 52 -10.93 -10.24 -0.54
N GLU A 53 -11.00 -8.95 -0.84
CA GLU A 53 -12.09 -8.04 -0.46
C GLU A 53 -13.21 -7.98 -1.51
N GLY A 54 -13.19 -8.85 -2.54
CA GLY A 54 -14.23 -8.97 -3.54
C GLY A 54 -15.63 -9.02 -2.92
N PRO A 55 -16.67 -8.56 -3.64
CA PRO A 55 -17.95 -8.19 -3.04
C PRO A 55 -18.44 -9.33 -2.15
N THR A 56 -18.76 -8.99 -0.91
CA THR A 56 -19.63 -9.79 -0.04
C THR A 56 -20.97 -9.91 -0.77
N ASN A 57 -21.04 -10.76 -1.78
CA ASN A 57 -22.27 -11.19 -2.42
C ASN A 57 -22.86 -12.24 -1.48
N GLU A 58 -23.62 -11.75 -0.51
CA GLU A 58 -24.67 -12.55 0.14
C GLU A 58 -25.85 -12.77 -0.81
#